data_AF-A0A915XU69-F1
#
_entry.id   AF-A0A915XU69-F1
#
_cell.length_a   1.000
_cell.length_b   1.000
_cell.length_c   1.000
_cell.angle_alpha   90.00
_cell.angle_beta   90.00
_cell.angle_gamma   90.00
#
_symmetry.space_group_name_H-M   'P 1'
#
loop_
_entity.id
_entity.type
_entity.pdbx_description
1 polymer ?
#
loop_
_entity_poly.entity_id
_entity_poly.type
_entity_poly.pdbx_seq_one_letter_code
_entity_poly.pdbx_strand_id
1 'polypeptide(L)'
;MLLSKEMVEILEAVADGAPTLESVVFTSGEPLMLGEELVTVVRAAAEKRLGTRIVTNGFWARTPRHAESWVARLYDAGFRELNLSTGDDHPEWVPFESDANGALAAASARIFTAVNVEEHDGARFRAADVLREPSIRFFLGHHPNQHLLIVTGGLWLSLRNAREFAYSPNEACPDLFW
;
A
#
# COMPACT_ATOMS: atom_id res chain seq x y z
N MET A 1 16.45 8.23 15.39
CA MET A 1 16.10 9.62 15.74
C MET A 1 16.68 10.66 14.79
N LEU A 2 17.81 10.40 14.09
CA LEU A 2 18.36 11.36 13.12
C LEU A 2 17.58 11.37 11.80
N LEU A 3 17.16 10.20 11.32
CA LEU A 3 16.51 10.07 10.01
C LEU A 3 15.10 10.68 9.98
N SER A 4 14.24 10.38 10.96
CA SER A 4 12.90 10.99 11.05
C SER A 4 12.95 12.50 11.19
N LYS A 5 13.94 13.04 11.91
CA LYS A 5 14.13 14.49 12.01
C LYS A 5 14.35 15.12 10.63
N GLU A 6 15.28 14.60 9.84
CA GLU A 6 15.55 15.09 8.49
C GLU A 6 14.33 14.93 7.56
N MET A 7 13.63 13.79 7.64
CA MET A 7 12.41 13.57 6.87
C MET A 7 11.30 14.56 7.23
N VAL A 8 11.12 14.86 8.52
CA VAL A 8 10.14 15.86 8.98
C VAL A 8 10.52 17.26 8.52
N GLU A 9 11.79 17.65 8.66
CA GLU A 9 12.27 18.97 8.19
C GLU A 9 12.02 19.17 6.69
N ILE A 10 12.28 18.15 5.87
CA ILE A 10 11.98 18.18 4.43
C ILE A 10 10.47 18.26 4.19
N LEU A 11 9.68 17.42 4.88
CA LEU A 11 8.23 17.41 4.74
C LEU A 11 7.63 18.78 5.05
N GLU A 12 8.03 19.39 6.16
CA GLU A 12 7.52 20.71 6.57
C GLU A 12 7.93 21.80 5.60
N ALA A 13 9.19 21.82 5.16
CA ALA A 13 9.67 22.79 4.19
C ALA A 13 8.92 22.69 2.84
N VAL A 14 8.64 21.48 2.37
CA VAL A 14 7.88 21.26 1.13
C VAL A 14 6.41 21.63 1.32
N ALA A 15 5.78 21.21 2.42
CA ALA A 15 4.38 21.51 2.71
C ALA A 15 4.13 23.02 2.84
N ASP A 16 5.04 23.75 3.50
CA ASP A 16 4.93 25.20 3.67
C ASP A 16 5.22 25.97 2.37
N GLY A 17 6.06 25.40 1.49
CA GLY A 17 6.40 25.97 0.18
C GLY A 17 5.43 25.63 -0.95
N ALA A 18 4.61 24.60 -0.81
CA ALA A 18 3.69 24.10 -1.83
C ALA A 18 2.26 23.94 -1.29
N PRO A 19 1.44 25.01 -1.28
CA PRO A 19 0.06 24.97 -0.74
C PRO A 19 -0.89 24.00 -1.46
N THR A 20 -0.52 23.52 -2.65
CA THR A 20 -1.27 22.52 -3.43
C THR A 20 -0.80 21.10 -3.19
N LEU A 21 0.12 20.87 -2.24
CA LEU A 21 0.52 19.53 -1.85
C LEU A 21 -0.63 18.85 -1.11
N GLU A 22 -1.06 17.70 -1.60
CA GLU A 22 -2.21 16.98 -1.04
C GLU A 22 -1.81 15.72 -0.27
N SER A 23 -0.72 15.07 -0.64
CA SER A 23 -0.32 13.82 -0.03
C SER A 23 1.19 13.56 -0.04
N VAL A 24 1.60 12.65 0.86
CA VAL A 24 2.95 12.09 0.95
C VAL A 24 2.87 10.59 0.79
N VAL A 25 3.64 10.05 -0.15
CA VAL A 25 3.69 8.62 -0.44
C VAL A 25 5.02 8.05 0.00
N PHE A 26 5.00 7.11 0.94
CA PHE A 26 6.16 6.34 1.38
C PHE A 26 6.25 5.07 0.53
N THR A 27 7.32 4.96 -0.25
CA THR A 27 7.53 3.88 -1.23
C THR A 27 9.02 3.60 -1.41
N SER A 28 9.35 2.59 -2.23
CA SER A 28 10.69 2.06 -2.48
C SER A 28 11.35 1.48 -1.23
N GLY A 29 12.35 0.61 -1.43
CA GLY A 29 12.85 -0.25 -0.35
C GLY A 29 11.68 -0.98 0.32
N GLU A 30 11.61 -0.90 1.65
CA GLU A 30 10.42 -1.33 2.39
C GLU A 30 10.17 -0.34 3.55
N PRO A 31 9.18 0.56 3.45
CA PRO A 31 8.97 1.64 4.42
C PRO A 31 8.79 1.14 5.86
N LEU A 32 8.08 0.01 6.06
CA LEU A 32 7.79 -0.48 7.41
C LEU A 32 9.04 -1.01 8.15
N MET A 33 10.18 -1.19 7.46
CA MET A 33 11.46 -1.46 8.12
C MET A 33 11.97 -0.26 8.94
N LEU A 34 11.50 0.95 8.68
CA LEU A 34 11.89 2.16 9.43
C LEU A 34 11.31 2.22 10.84
N GLY A 35 10.41 1.32 11.23
CA GLY A 35 9.98 1.25 12.62
C GLY A 35 9.21 2.50 13.06
N GLU A 36 9.56 3.00 14.25
CA GLU A 36 9.01 4.24 14.81
C GLU A 36 9.39 5.50 14.02
N GLU A 37 10.45 5.46 13.22
CA GLU A 37 10.84 6.62 12.41
C GLU A 37 9.75 6.92 11.37
N LEU A 38 9.17 5.89 10.73
CA LEU A 38 8.06 6.07 9.81
C LEU A 38 6.81 6.60 10.52
N VAL A 39 6.47 6.03 11.68
CA VAL A 39 5.30 6.48 12.48
C VAL A 39 5.43 7.97 12.83
N THR A 40 6.64 8.42 13.15
CA THR A 40 6.93 9.84 13.43
C THR A 40 6.66 10.73 12.22
N VAL A 41 7.13 10.34 11.03
CA VAL A 41 6.94 11.14 9.81
C VAL A 41 5.49 11.12 9.34
N VAL A 42 4.80 9.99 9.46
CA VAL A 42 3.35 9.88 9.18
C VAL A 42 2.56 10.84 10.06
N ARG A 43 2.91 10.94 11.36
CA ARG A 43 2.28 11.88 12.28
C ARG A 43 2.48 13.33 11.85
N ALA A 44 3.71 13.71 11.51
CA ALA A 44 4.00 15.05 11.02
C ALA A 44 3.22 15.39 9.73
N ALA A 45 3.12 14.44 8.80
CA ALA A 45 2.33 14.60 7.57
C ALA A 45 0.84 14.84 7.89
N ALA A 46 0.26 14.04 8.79
CA ALA A 46 -1.12 14.17 9.21
C ALA A 46 -1.39 15.50 9.94
N GLU A 47 -0.45 16.00 10.74
CA GLU A 47 -0.54 17.31 11.41
C GLU A 47 -0.56 18.48 10.40
N LYS A 48 0.13 18.33 9.26
CA LYS A 48 0.05 19.23 8.10
C LYS A 48 -1.20 19.00 7.23
N ARG A 49 -2.11 18.09 7.63
CA ARG A 49 -3.34 17.70 6.91
C ARG A 49 -3.08 17.09 5.54
N LEU A 50 -1.91 16.50 5.33
CA LEU A 50 -1.57 15.79 4.11
C LEU A 50 -2.13 14.36 4.20
N GLY A 51 -2.66 13.87 3.08
CA GLY A 51 -2.92 12.45 2.91
C GLY A 51 -1.61 11.66 3.02
N THR A 52 -1.67 10.44 3.53
CA THR A 52 -0.50 9.57 3.64
C THR A 52 -0.79 8.20 3.03
N ARG A 53 0.10 7.77 2.14
CA ARG A 53 0.08 6.44 1.52
C ARG A 53 1.35 5.69 1.82
N ILE A 54 1.24 4.41 2.20
CA ILE A 54 2.40 3.51 2.29
C ILE A 54 2.23 2.43 1.22
N VAL A 55 3.25 2.29 0.36
CA VAL A 55 3.40 1.17 -0.57
C VAL A 55 4.35 0.15 0.06
N THR A 56 3.90 -1.08 0.26
CA THR A 56 4.64 -2.11 1.02
C THR A 56 4.40 -3.52 0.47
N ASN A 57 5.37 -4.41 0.67
CA ASN A 57 5.27 -5.83 0.31
C ASN A 57 4.61 -6.68 1.41
N GLY A 58 4.06 -6.06 2.46
CA GLY A 58 3.33 -6.79 3.50
C GLY A 58 4.19 -7.66 4.45
N PHE A 59 5.53 -7.68 4.37
CA PHE A 59 6.39 -8.56 5.19
C PHE A 59 6.17 -8.43 6.71
N TRP A 60 5.65 -7.29 7.15
CA TRP A 60 5.37 -6.92 8.54
C TRP A 60 4.12 -7.59 9.10
N ALA A 61 3.20 -8.03 8.23
CA ALA A 61 1.89 -8.58 8.56
C ALA A 61 1.88 -10.12 8.64
N ARG A 62 2.97 -10.74 9.08
CA ARG A 62 3.15 -12.21 9.11
C ARG A 62 2.09 -12.99 9.87
N THR A 63 1.43 -12.33 10.81
CA THR A 63 0.30 -12.88 11.56
C THR A 63 -0.76 -11.79 11.70
N PRO A 64 -2.04 -12.15 11.90
CA PRO A 64 -3.11 -11.17 12.14
C PRO A 64 -2.76 -10.20 13.27
N ARG A 65 -2.21 -10.72 14.38
CA ARG A 65 -1.79 -9.90 15.53
C ARG A 65 -0.69 -8.89 15.18
N HIS A 66 0.29 -9.28 14.36
CA HIS A 66 1.33 -8.35 13.92
C HIS A 66 0.76 -7.29 12.99
N ALA A 67 -0.15 -7.68 12.09
CA ALA A 67 -0.82 -6.76 11.20
C ALA A 67 -1.64 -5.71 11.98
N GLU A 68 -2.49 -6.16 12.91
CA GLU A 68 -3.30 -5.30 13.78
C GLU A 68 -2.43 -4.34 14.61
N SER A 69 -1.32 -4.82 15.18
CA SER A 69 -0.40 -3.98 15.98
C SER A 69 0.21 -2.85 15.16
N TRP A 70 0.66 -3.14 13.95
CA TRP A 70 1.21 -2.13 13.04
C TRP A 70 0.16 -1.15 12.55
N VAL A 71 -1.00 -1.67 12.13
CA VAL A 71 -2.13 -0.86 11.69
C VAL A 71 -2.60 0.08 12.78
N ALA A 72 -2.71 -0.38 14.03
CA ALA A 72 -3.10 0.47 15.16
C ALA A 72 -2.10 1.63 15.36
N ARG A 73 -0.80 1.34 15.38
CA ARG A 73 0.25 2.36 15.54
C ARG A 73 0.22 3.41 14.42
N LEU A 74 0.02 2.97 13.17
CA LEU A 74 -0.08 3.88 12.02
C LEU A 74 -1.39 4.68 12.05
N TYR A 75 -2.51 4.03 12.38
CA TYR A 75 -3.82 4.67 12.49
C TYR A 75 -3.80 5.81 13.52
N ASP A 76 -3.20 5.57 14.68
CA ASP A 76 -3.02 6.54 15.77
C ASP A 76 -2.08 7.70 15.38
N ALA A 77 -1.21 7.48 14.40
CA ALA A 77 -0.38 8.52 13.79
C ALA A 77 -1.12 9.30 12.68
N GLY A 78 -2.36 8.93 12.32
CA GLY A 78 -3.13 9.62 11.29
C GLY A 78 -3.03 9.00 9.89
N PHE A 79 -2.46 7.81 9.76
CA PHE A 79 -2.36 7.07 8.49
C PHE A 79 -3.72 6.62 7.95
N ARG A 80 -3.99 6.79 6.65
CA ARG A 80 -5.31 6.48 6.07
C ARG A 80 -5.30 5.68 4.77
N GLU A 81 -4.15 5.41 4.16
CA GLU A 81 -4.11 4.71 2.87
C GLU A 81 -2.98 3.68 2.72
N LEU A 82 -3.32 2.39 2.68
CA LEU A 82 -2.38 1.28 2.47
C LEU A 82 -2.43 0.80 1.01
N ASN A 83 -1.26 0.58 0.41
CA ASN A 83 -1.10 -0.06 -0.88
C ASN A 83 -0.14 -1.26 -0.75
N LEU A 84 -0.68 -2.47 -0.86
CA LEU A 84 0.08 -3.71 -0.84
C LEU A 84 0.48 -4.07 -2.28
N SER A 85 1.77 -4.24 -2.52
CA SER A 85 2.31 -4.69 -3.80
C SER A 85 2.68 -6.17 -3.73
N THR A 86 2.04 -7.00 -4.53
CA THR A 86 2.28 -8.46 -4.58
C THR A 86 2.34 -8.95 -6.04
N GLY A 87 2.71 -10.21 -6.28
CA GLY A 87 2.92 -10.72 -7.64
C GLY A 87 3.60 -12.09 -7.66
N ASP A 88 3.99 -12.58 -8.83
CA ASP A 88 4.55 -13.93 -9.00
C ASP A 88 5.88 -14.16 -8.25
N ASP A 89 6.70 -13.12 -8.12
CA ASP A 89 8.00 -13.19 -7.44
C ASP A 89 7.88 -12.95 -5.92
N HIS A 90 6.69 -12.55 -5.45
CA HIS A 90 6.45 -12.19 -4.06
C HIS A 90 6.50 -13.38 -3.08
N PRO A 91 5.85 -14.54 -3.36
CA PRO A 91 5.80 -15.67 -2.44
C PRO A 91 7.15 -16.29 -2.08
N GLU A 92 8.21 -16.04 -2.87
CA GLU A 92 9.57 -16.50 -2.53
C GLU A 92 10.06 -15.90 -1.20
N TRP A 93 9.65 -14.65 -0.90
CA TRP A 93 10.17 -13.88 0.24
C TRP A 93 9.10 -13.53 1.26
N VAL A 94 7.88 -13.29 0.80
CA VAL A 94 6.74 -12.93 1.66
C VAL A 94 5.53 -13.77 1.25
N PRO A 95 5.04 -14.66 2.14
CA PRO A 95 3.88 -15.49 1.84
C PRO A 95 2.64 -14.59 1.72
N PHE A 96 1.76 -14.90 0.78
CA PHE A 96 0.57 -14.10 0.46
C PHE A 96 -0.38 -13.92 1.67
N GLU A 97 -0.36 -14.87 2.62
CA GLU A 97 -1.06 -14.74 3.89
C GLU A 97 -0.67 -13.46 4.64
N SER A 98 0.57 -12.96 4.48
CA SER A 98 1.00 -11.68 5.05
C SER A 98 0.26 -10.51 4.42
N ASP A 99 0.13 -10.49 3.09
CA ASP A 99 -0.67 -9.49 2.38
C ASP A 99 -2.13 -9.53 2.84
N ALA A 100 -2.72 -10.73 2.93
CA ALA A 100 -4.10 -10.90 3.37
C ALA A 100 -4.30 -10.36 4.79
N ASN A 101 -3.41 -10.71 5.73
CA ASN A 101 -3.45 -10.18 7.09
C ASN A 101 -3.35 -8.64 7.12
N GLY A 102 -2.42 -8.07 6.35
CA GLY A 102 -2.22 -6.63 6.27
C GLY A 102 -3.46 -5.91 5.71
N ALA A 103 -4.01 -6.44 4.62
CA ALA A 103 -5.17 -5.87 3.95
C ALA A 103 -6.40 -5.90 4.84
N LEU A 104 -6.68 -7.04 5.48
CA LEU A 104 -7.82 -7.21 6.36
C LEU A 104 -7.68 -6.34 7.61
N ALA A 105 -6.50 -6.27 8.23
CA ALA A 105 -6.29 -5.44 9.41
C ALA A 105 -6.52 -3.95 9.09
N ALA A 106 -5.94 -3.45 7.99
CA ALA A 106 -6.06 -2.05 7.58
C ALA A 106 -7.50 -1.67 7.23
N ALA A 107 -8.17 -2.44 6.36
CA ALA A 107 -9.55 -2.17 5.97
C ALA A 107 -10.51 -2.30 7.16
N SER A 108 -10.29 -3.25 8.07
CA SER A 108 -11.05 -3.37 9.32
C SER A 108 -10.91 -2.13 10.20
N ALA A 109 -9.71 -1.55 10.26
CA ALA A 109 -9.40 -0.30 10.98
C ALA A 109 -9.85 0.98 10.24
N ARG A 110 -10.61 0.86 9.15
CA ARG A 110 -11.09 1.98 8.32
C ARG A 110 -10.00 2.74 7.57
N ILE A 111 -8.92 2.05 7.22
CA ILE A 111 -7.87 2.55 6.34
C ILE A 111 -8.21 2.08 4.92
N PHE A 112 -8.24 3.01 3.96
CA PHE A 112 -8.39 2.62 2.56
C PHE A 112 -7.22 1.72 2.16
N THR A 113 -7.51 0.60 1.52
CA THR A 113 -6.55 -0.47 1.29
C THR A 113 -6.67 -0.94 -0.16
N ALA A 114 -5.58 -0.83 -0.90
CA ALA A 114 -5.44 -1.44 -2.22
C ALA A 114 -4.48 -2.63 -2.14
N VAL A 115 -4.87 -3.76 -2.71
CA VAL A 115 -3.96 -4.88 -3.02
C VAL A 115 -3.71 -4.85 -4.52
N ASN A 116 -2.51 -4.42 -4.90
CA ASN A 116 -2.08 -4.32 -6.28
C ASN A 116 -1.24 -5.54 -6.66
N VAL A 117 -1.75 -6.33 -7.60
CA VAL A 117 -1.08 -7.52 -8.11
C VAL A 117 -0.34 -7.18 -9.39
N GLU A 118 0.96 -7.45 -9.43
CA GLU A 118 1.77 -7.34 -10.63
C GLU A 118 1.32 -8.40 -11.65
N GLU A 119 0.64 -7.97 -12.69
CA GLU A 119 0.18 -8.83 -13.77
C GLU A 119 0.96 -8.54 -15.06
N HIS A 120 1.26 -9.62 -15.79
CA HIS A 120 1.82 -9.60 -17.13
C HIS A 120 1.35 -10.83 -17.93
N ASP A 121 1.65 -10.86 -19.22
CA ASP A 121 1.43 -12.06 -20.05
C ASP A 121 2.24 -13.23 -19.48
N GLY A 122 1.53 -14.28 -19.07
CA GLY A 122 2.13 -15.44 -18.40
C GLY A 122 2.16 -15.39 -16.86
N ALA A 123 1.64 -14.32 -16.23
CA ALA A 123 1.53 -14.27 -14.77
C ALA A 123 0.67 -15.43 -14.23
N ARG A 124 1.18 -16.12 -13.21
CA ARG A 124 0.54 -17.28 -12.56
C ARG A 124 -0.37 -16.84 -11.41
N PHE A 125 -0.01 -15.78 -10.72
CA PHE A 125 -0.77 -15.13 -9.66
C PHE A 125 -1.40 -13.85 -10.16
N ARG A 126 -2.71 -13.68 -9.94
CA ARG A 126 -3.51 -12.57 -10.48
C ARG A 126 -4.40 -11.95 -9.41
N ALA A 127 -4.95 -10.78 -9.67
CA ALA A 127 -5.98 -10.15 -8.85
C ALA A 127 -7.16 -11.09 -8.56
N ALA A 128 -7.52 -11.95 -9.53
CA ALA A 128 -8.56 -12.95 -9.34
C ALA A 128 -8.21 -14.01 -8.28
N ASP A 129 -6.93 -14.32 -8.04
CA ASP A 129 -6.50 -15.22 -6.98
C ASP A 129 -6.64 -14.59 -5.60
N VAL A 130 -6.28 -13.30 -5.47
CA VAL A 130 -6.54 -12.51 -4.25
C VAL A 130 -8.02 -12.51 -3.90
N LEU A 131 -8.89 -12.27 -4.89
CA LEU A 131 -10.34 -12.28 -4.70
C LEU A 131 -10.92 -13.66 -4.37
N ARG A 132 -10.20 -14.74 -4.68
CA ARG A 132 -10.57 -16.12 -4.34
C ARG A 132 -10.09 -16.55 -2.96
N GLU A 133 -9.13 -15.85 -2.37
CA GLU A 133 -8.63 -16.18 -1.04
C GLU A 133 -9.79 -16.13 -0.03
N PRO A 134 -10.03 -17.22 0.75
CA PRO A 134 -11.22 -17.34 1.58
C PRO A 134 -11.47 -16.16 2.54
N SER A 135 -10.44 -15.63 3.19
CA SER A 135 -10.58 -14.55 4.17
C SER A 135 -10.88 -13.19 3.51
N ILE A 136 -10.23 -12.88 2.39
CA ILE A 136 -10.50 -11.69 1.55
C ILE A 136 -11.90 -11.77 0.96
N ARG A 137 -12.28 -12.91 0.37
CA ARG A 137 -13.62 -13.13 -0.17
C ARG A 137 -14.69 -13.00 0.91
N PHE A 138 -14.45 -13.54 2.10
CA PHE A 138 -15.37 -13.40 3.22
C PHE A 138 -15.53 -11.93 3.63
N PHE A 139 -14.43 -11.20 3.77
CA PHE A 139 -14.44 -9.78 4.12
C PHE A 139 -15.22 -8.95 3.11
N LEU A 140 -14.94 -9.12 1.81
CA LEU A 140 -15.59 -8.40 0.72
C LEU A 140 -17.08 -8.73 0.55
N GLY A 141 -17.56 -9.82 1.15
CA GLY A 141 -18.98 -10.20 1.10
C GLY A 141 -19.79 -9.85 2.35
N HIS A 142 -19.13 -9.57 3.48
CA HIS A 142 -19.82 -9.54 4.79
C HIS A 142 -19.38 -8.40 5.72
N HIS A 143 -18.19 -7.81 5.53
CA HIS A 143 -17.67 -6.82 6.47
C HIS A 143 -18.24 -5.42 6.18
N PRO A 144 -18.64 -4.62 7.20
CA PRO A 144 -19.18 -3.27 6.98
C PRO A 144 -18.21 -2.33 6.24
N ASN A 145 -16.91 -2.56 6.38
CA ASN A 145 -15.85 -1.79 5.71
C ASN A 145 -15.40 -2.41 4.37
N GLN A 146 -16.14 -3.34 3.77
CA GLN A 146 -15.77 -4.00 2.51
C GLN A 146 -15.42 -3.03 1.37
N HIS A 147 -16.05 -1.85 1.34
CA HIS A 147 -15.82 -0.80 0.34
C HIS A 147 -14.46 -0.11 0.46
N LEU A 148 -13.72 -0.34 1.55
CA LEU A 148 -12.38 0.21 1.77
C LEU A 148 -11.27 -0.73 1.29
N LEU A 149 -11.60 -1.94 0.84
CA LEU A 149 -10.64 -2.88 0.27
C LEU A 149 -10.89 -2.99 -1.23
N ILE A 150 -9.89 -2.61 -2.03
CA ILE A 150 -9.89 -2.82 -3.47
C ILE A 150 -8.76 -3.76 -3.87
N VAL A 151 -8.98 -4.52 -4.93
CA VAL A 151 -7.98 -5.41 -5.52
C VAL A 151 -7.81 -5.03 -6.98
N THR A 152 -6.59 -4.76 -7.40
CA THR A 152 -6.26 -4.31 -8.76
C THR A 152 -5.18 -5.20 -9.36
N GLY A 153 -5.28 -5.45 -10.67
CA GLY A 153 -4.17 -6.00 -11.46
C GLY A 153 -3.43 -4.84 -12.10
N GLY A 154 -2.23 -4.54 -11.60
CA GLY A 154 -1.37 -3.49 -12.12
C GLY A 154 -0.42 -4.01 -13.20
N LEU A 155 -0.22 -3.25 -14.28
CA LEU A 155 0.75 -3.59 -15.32
C LEU A 155 2.18 -3.42 -14.78
N TRP A 156 2.98 -4.49 -14.75
CA TRP A 156 4.41 -4.39 -14.45
C TRP A 156 5.21 -4.15 -15.74
N LEU A 157 5.98 -3.05 -15.78
CA LEU A 157 6.87 -2.73 -16.90
C LEU A 157 8.23 -3.42 -16.71
N SER A 158 8.47 -4.47 -17.49
CA SER A 158 9.77 -5.13 -17.54
C SER A 158 10.86 -4.20 -18.07
N LEU A 159 11.85 -3.89 -17.22
CA LEU A 159 13.06 -3.16 -17.61
C LEU A 159 13.88 -3.89 -18.69
N ARG A 160 13.69 -5.20 -18.86
CA ARG A 160 14.40 -6.01 -19.86
C ARG A 160 13.83 -5.87 -21.27
N ASN A 161 12.52 -5.61 -21.39
CA ASN A 161 11.77 -5.58 -22.66
C ASN A 161 11.10 -4.22 -22.93
N ALA A 162 11.65 -3.13 -22.40
CA ALA A 162 11.08 -1.78 -22.51
C ALA A 162 10.91 -1.24 -23.95
N ARG A 163 11.34 -1.98 -24.99
CA ARG A 163 11.27 -1.56 -26.40
C ARG A 163 10.10 -2.15 -27.19
N GLU A 164 9.31 -3.08 -26.64
CA GLU A 164 8.32 -3.84 -27.43
C GLU A 164 6.84 -3.56 -27.16
N PHE A 165 6.49 -2.60 -26.31
CA PHE A 165 5.07 -2.33 -26.04
C PHE A 165 4.57 -1.07 -26.76
N ALA A 166 3.73 -1.29 -27.77
CA ALA A 166 2.90 -0.26 -28.37
C ALA A 166 1.71 0.03 -27.45
N TYR A 167 1.47 1.31 -27.20
CA TYR A 167 0.33 1.80 -26.42
C TYR A 167 -0.98 1.29 -27.04
N SER A 168 -1.75 0.48 -26.32
CA SER A 168 -3.14 0.21 -26.68
C SER A 168 -3.99 1.28 -26.00
N PRO A 169 -4.60 2.23 -26.73
CA PRO A 169 -5.25 3.41 -26.14
C PRO A 169 -6.45 3.11 -25.23
N ASN A 170 -6.87 1.85 -25.11
CA ASN A 170 -8.07 1.43 -24.37
C ASN A 170 -7.78 0.80 -22.99
N GLU A 171 -6.53 0.72 -22.53
CA GLU A 171 -6.17 0.09 -21.24
C GLU A 171 -5.70 1.10 -20.18
N ALA A 172 -6.03 2.38 -20.35
CA ALA A 172 -5.84 3.35 -19.27
C ALA A 172 -6.80 2.99 -18.11
N CYS A 173 -6.24 2.53 -16.98
CA CYS A 173 -6.94 2.43 -15.71
C CYS A 173 -7.36 3.85 -15.29
N PRO A 174 -8.65 4.24 -15.38
CA PRO A 174 -9.07 5.63 -15.16
C PRO A 174 -9.03 6.02 -13.67
N ASP A 175 -8.86 5.04 -12.77
CA ASP A 175 -9.20 5.18 -11.36
C ASP A 175 -7.99 5.35 -10.42
N LEU A 176 -6.81 5.67 -10.95
CA LEU A 176 -5.59 5.87 -10.14
C LEU A 176 -5.34 7.31 -9.69
N PHE A 177 -6.30 8.21 -9.90
CA PHE A 177 -6.27 9.57 -9.35
C PHE A 177 -7.54 9.80 -8.51
N TRP A 178 -7.47 9.45 -7.24
CA TRP A 178 -8.38 9.90 -6.19
C TRP A 178 -7.56 10.48 -5.04
#